data_AF-A0A7C7NL77-F1
#
_entry.id   AF-A0A7C7NL77-F1
#
_cell.length_a   1.000
_cell.length_b   1.000
_cell.length_c   1.000
_cell.angle_alpha   90.00
_cell.angle_beta   90.00
_cell.angle_gamma   90.00
#
_symmetry.space_group_name_H-M   'P 1'
#
loop_
_entity.id
_entity.type
_entity.pdbx_description
1 polymer ?
#
loop_
_entity_poly.entity_id
_entity_poly.type
_entity_poly.pdbx_seq_one_letter_code
_entity_poly.pdbx_strand_id
1 'polypeptide(L)' 'MSAKILALVKEASAPGRTTLVAIDGLTCAGKSTLAGQVAGALQDAAVVGLDDFYRPLAAEERTTLGPKESYDRYFDWER' A
#
# COMPACT_ATOMS: atom_id res chain seq x y z
N MET A 1 6.81 -17.99 -7.77
CA MET A 1 6.74 -16.57 -8.16
C MET A 1 7.51 -15.68 -7.18
N SER A 2 7.43 -15.93 -5.88
CA SER A 2 8.04 -15.11 -4.82
C SER A 2 9.58 -15.05 -4.86
N ALA A 3 10.28 -16.11 -5.30
CA ALA A 3 11.74 -16.16 -5.31
C ALA A 3 12.43 -15.06 -6.16
N LYS A 4 11.87 -14.72 -7.33
CA LYS A 4 12.43 -13.67 -8.19
C LYS A 4 12.28 -12.29 -7.58
N ILE A 5 11.15 -12.03 -6.91
CA ILE A 5 10.89 -10.76 -6.23
C ILE A 5 11.84 -10.61 -5.05
N LEU A 6 12.05 -11.66 -4.26
CA LEU A 6 13.01 -11.62 -3.14
C LEU A 6 14.44 -11.33 -3.60
N ALA A 7 14.86 -11.87 -4.76
CA ALA A 7 16.15 -11.55 -5.35
C ALA A 7 16.27 -10.05 -5.71
N LEU A 8 15.23 -9.48 -6.33
CA LEU A 8 15.19 -8.05 -6.66
C LEU A 8 15.22 -7.16 -5.42
N VAL A 9 14.47 -7.52 -4.38
CA VAL A 9 14.49 -6.77 -3.10
C VAL A 9 15.90 -6.82 -2.49
N LYS A 10 16.54 -7.99 -2.49
CA LYS A 10 17.90 -8.14 -1.97
C LYS A 10 18.92 -7.32 -2.76
N GLU A 11 18.81 -7.32 -4.09
CA GLU A 11 19.68 -6.55 -4.98
C GLU A 11 19.53 -5.03 -4.78
N ALA A 12 18.29 -4.56 -4.57
CA ALA A 12 18.00 -3.15 -4.32
C ALA A 12 18.33 -2.68 -2.89
N SER A 13 18.52 -3.61 -1.96
CA SER A 13 18.74 -3.30 -0.54
C SER A 13 20.20 -2.98 -0.24
N ALA A 14 20.42 -2.00 0.63
CA ALA A 14 21.74 -1.63 1.11
C ALA A 14 21.77 -1.61 2.66
N PRO A 15 22.88 -2.01 3.30
CA PRO A 15 23.01 -1.94 4.76
C PRO A 15 22.73 -0.54 5.30
N GLY A 16 21.94 -0.45 6.37
CA GLY A 16 21.57 0.82 7.00
C GLY A 16 20.57 1.68 6.23
N ARG A 17 19.96 1.16 5.15
CA ARG A 17 18.94 1.86 4.37
C ARG A 17 17.65 1.06 4.31
N THR A 18 16.52 1.76 4.42
CA THR A 18 15.20 1.18 4.16
C THR A 18 14.97 1.03 2.66
N THR A 19 14.57 -0.15 2.23
CA THR A 19 14.15 -0.43 0.85
C THR A 19 12.64 -0.27 0.75
N LEU A 20 12.17 0.68 -0.06
CA LEU A 20 10.74 0.85 -0.35
C LEU A 20 10.36 0.03 -1.58
N VAL A 21 9.38 -0.87 -1.43
CA VAL A 21 8.86 -1.71 -2.51
C VAL A 21 7.40 -1.35 -2.77
N ALA A 22 7.13 -0.74 -3.92
CA ALA A 22 5.76 -0.44 -4.35
C ALA A 22 5.18 -1.63 -5.14
N ILE A 23 3.99 -2.09 -4.76
CA ILE A 23 3.25 -3.14 -5.47
C ILE A 23 2.00 -2.49 -6.07
N ASP A 24 2.03 -2.27 -7.38
CA ASP A 24 0.91 -1.70 -8.13
C ASP A 24 0.21 -2.77 -8.99
N GLY A 25 -1.07 -2.54 -9.26
CA GLY A 25 -1.92 -3.44 -10.03
C GLY A 25 -3.40 -3.21 -9.78
N LEU A 26 -4.23 -3.81 -10.63
CA LEU A 26 -5.69 -3.68 -10.59
C LEU A 26 -6.30 -4.17 -9.26
N THR A 27 -7.57 -3.81 -9.04
CA THR A 27 -8.35 -4.38 -7.94
C THR A 27 -8.39 -5.91 -8.06
N CYS A 28 -8.39 -6.61 -6.92
CA CYS A 28 -8.36 -8.08 -6.85
C CYS A 28 -7.19 -8.78 -7.57
N ALA A 29 -6.13 -8.07 -7.98
CA ALA A 29 -4.95 -8.67 -8.62
C ALA A 29 -4.03 -9.49 -7.68
N GLY A 30 -4.40 -9.62 -6.41
CA GLY A 30 -3.61 -10.37 -5.41
C GLY A 30 -2.44 -9.59 -4.80
N LYS A 31 -2.43 -8.26 -4.88
CA LYS A 31 -1.37 -7.40 -4.34
C LYS A 31 -1.11 -7.64 -2.86
N SER A 32 -2.17 -7.64 -2.04
CA SER A 32 -2.07 -7.85 -0.58
C SER A 32 -1.56 -9.25 -0.25
N THR A 33 -1.95 -10.27 -1.04
CA THR A 33 -1.42 -11.63 -0.92
C THR A 33 0.08 -11.67 -1.24
N LEU A 34 0.50 -11.01 -2.31
CA LEU A 34 1.91 -10.93 -2.69
C LEU A 34 2.74 -10.19 -1.62
N ALA A 35 2.24 -9.06 -1.12
CA ALA A 35 2.88 -8.28 -0.06
C ALA A 35 3.11 -9.14 1.20
N GLY A 36 2.07 -9.87 1.65
CA GLY A 36 2.18 -10.76 2.81
C GLY A 36 3.19 -11.89 2.61
N GLN A 37 3.24 -12.49 1.42
CA GLN A 37 4.23 -13.54 1.11
C GLN A 37 5.68 -13.00 1.12
N VAL A 38 5.89 -11.79 0.57
CA VAL A 38 7.22 -11.16 0.55
C VAL A 38 7.64 -10.77 1.97
N ALA A 39 6.77 -10.14 2.75
CA ALA A 39 7.05 -9.75 4.13
C ALA A 39 7.35 -10.97 5.02
N GLY A 40 6.55 -12.03 4.90
CA GLY A 40 6.78 -13.28 5.64
C GLY A 40 8.12 -13.96 5.31
N ALA A 41 8.65 -13.77 4.10
CA ALA A 41 9.95 -14.31 3.70
C ALA A 41 11.14 -13.43 4.13
N LEU A 42 10.96 -12.11 4.26
CA LEU A 42 12.01 -11.17 4.67
C LEU A 42 12.17 -11.08 6.19
N GLN A 43 11.14 -11.44 6.96
CA GLN A 43 11.07 -11.44 8.44
C GLN A 43 11.19 -10.05 9.11
N ASP A 44 11.87 -9.08 8.49
CA ASP A 44 12.01 -7.69 8.93
C ASP A 44 11.46 -6.72 7.86
N ALA A 45 10.14 -6.76 7.66
CA ALA A 45 9.46 -5.92 6.69
C ALA A 45 8.12 -5.42 7.23
N ALA A 46 7.89 -4.11 7.14
CA ALA A 46 6.58 -3.51 7.37
C ALA A 46 5.76 -3.53 6.07
N VAL A 47 4.48 -3.84 6.17
CA VAL A 47 3.53 -3.77 5.04
C VAL A 47 2.61 -2.58 5.28
N VAL A 48 2.55 -1.68 4.29
CA VAL A 48 1.66 -0.52 4.29
C VAL A 48 0.62 -0.74 3.19
N GLY A 49 -0.64 -0.96 3.57
CA GLY A 49 -1.75 -1.06 2.65
C GLY A 49 -2.28 0.32 2.29
N LEU A 50 -2.33 0.69 1.01
CA LEU A 50 -2.93 1.97 0.59
C LEU A 50 -4.40 2.06 1.01
N ASP A 51 -5.09 0.91 1.03
CA ASP A 51 -6.49 0.83 1.43
C ASP A 51 -6.73 1.17 2.92
N ASP A 52 -5.69 1.08 3.77
CA ASP A 52 -5.77 1.41 5.20
C ASP A 52 -5.92 2.92 5.46
N PHE A 53 -5.67 3.74 4.43
CA PHE A 53 -5.81 5.20 4.46
C PHE A 53 -7.16 5.67 3.94
N TYR A 54 -8.06 4.77 3.54
CA TYR A 54 -9.43 5.18 3.22
C TYR A 54 -10.17 5.64 4.47
N ARG A 55 -10.72 6.85 4.39
CA ARG A 55 -11.62 7.39 5.40
C ARG A 55 -13.07 7.14 4.98
N PRO A 56 -13.89 6.46 5.79
CA PRO A 56 -15.32 6.40 5.56
C PRO A 56 -15.90 7.83 5.60
N LEU A 57 -16.40 8.28 4.47
CA LEU A 57 -17.18 9.52 4.34
C LEU A 57 -18.66 9.15 4.38
N ALA A 58 -19.40 9.66 5.37
CA ALA A 58 -20.84 9.40 5.50
C ALA A 58 -21.59 9.89 4.25
N ALA A 59 -22.71 9.24 3.91
CA ALA A 59 -23.45 9.59 2.71
C ALA A 59 -23.93 11.06 2.75
N GLU A 60 -24.32 11.52 3.93
CA GLU A 60 -24.76 12.90 4.20
C GLU A 60 -23.61 13.91 4.06
N GLU A 61 -22.39 13.53 4.40
CA GLU A 61 -21.21 14.39 4.16
C GLU A 61 -20.92 14.47 2.66
N ARG A 62 -20.97 13.35 1.93
CA ARG A 62 -20.69 13.30 0.48
C ARG A 62 -21.65 14.14 -0.35
N THR A 63 -22.92 14.28 0.06
CA THR A 63 -23.91 15.07 -0.70
C THR A 63 -23.65 16.58 -0.63
N THR A 64 -22.86 17.03 0.34
CA THR A 64 -22.54 18.45 0.56
C THR A 64 -21.18 18.87 0.01
N LEU A 65 -20.30 17.92 -0.30
CA LEU A 65 -18.94 18.17 -0.77
C LEU A 65 -18.87 18.21 -2.30
N GLY A 66 -18.02 19.09 -2.84
CA GLY A 66 -17.64 19.03 -4.24
C GLY A 66 -16.78 17.80 -4.55
N PRO A 67 -16.56 17.46 -5.84
CA PRO A 67 -15.72 16.33 -6.24
C PRO A 67 -14.30 16.38 -5.68
N LYS A 68 -13.68 17.56 -5.68
CA LYS A 68 -12.32 17.77 -5.16
C LYS A 68 -12.26 17.56 -3.65
N GLU A 69 -13.17 18.18 -2.90
CA GLU A 69 -13.19 18.08 -1.43
C GLU A 69 -13.51 16.66 -0.97
N SER A 70 -14.38 15.96 -1.72
CA SER A 70 -14.66 14.54 -1.49
C SER A 70 -13.39 13.72 -1.65
N TYR A 71 -12.61 13.91 -2.72
CA TYR A 71 -11.34 13.20 -2.93
C TYR A 71 -10.33 13.50 -1.82
N ASP A 72 -10.12 14.78 -1.51
CA ASP A 72 -9.16 15.22 -0.48
C ASP A 72 -9.54 14.68 0.91
N ARG A 73 -10.83 14.52 1.23
CA ARG A 73 -11.30 13.95 2.51
C ARG A 73 -11.40 12.43 2.53
N TYR A 74 -11.40 11.76 1.37
CA TYR A 74 -11.58 10.32 1.28
C TYR A 74 -10.30 9.53 1.60
N PHE A 75 -9.14 10.19 1.52
CA PHE A 75 -7.84 9.57 1.68
C PHE A 75 -6.99 10.30 2.73
N ASP A 76 -6.68 9.62 3.84
CA ASP A 76 -5.97 10.16 5.00
C ASP A 76 -4.44 10.08 4.84
N TRP A 77 -3.90 10.64 3.76
CA TRP A 77 -2.48 10.47 3.41
C TRP A 77 -1.47 11.08 4.40
N GLU A 78 -1.90 11.97 5.31
CA GLU A 78 -1.03 12.68 6.26
C GLU A 78 -0.66 11.87 7.51
N ARG A 79 -1.16 10.63 7.63
CA ARG A 79 -1.05 9.78 8.82
C ARG A 79 0.33 9.16 9.06
#